data_AF-A0A5J5TPI1-F1
#
_entry.id   AF-A0A5J5TPI1-F1
#
_cell.length_a   1.000
_cell.length_b   1.000
_cell.length_c   1.000
_cell.angle_alpha   90.00
_cell.angle_beta   90.00
_cell.angle_gamma   90.00
#
_symmetry.space_group_name_H-M   'P 1'
#
loop_
_entity.id
_entity.type
_entity.pdbx_description
1 polymer ?
#
loop_
_entity_poly.entity_id
_entity_poly.type
_entity_poly.pdbx_seq_one_letter_code
_entity_poly.pdbx_strand_id
1 'polypeptide(L)'
;MASISNAFSLSLPSNRIANSSSDFNPITSALSGLDSGEFSPGRVAVSKPSGIGGRICANATPVMDQPVGEKSSGAPTIVEVDLGNRSYPIYIGSGLFDQPELLQKHVHGKKVIVVTNTTIAPLYLDKVVEALTKGNTAVSVEYVILPDGEKFKDMDTLMKVFDKAIESRLDRRCTFVALGGGVIGDMCGFAAASFLVNFIQIPTTVMAQVDSSVGGKTGINHPLGKNLIGAFYQPQCVLIDTDTLDTLPDRELASGLAEVIKYGLIRDAEFFQWQEKNMEKLIARNPNALAYAIKRSCENKAEVVSFDEKESGLRATLNLGHTFGHAIETGFGYGQWLHGEAVAAGMVSCHGC
;
A
#
# COMPACT_ATOMS: atom_id res chain seq x y z
N MET A 1 -62.22 5.06 3.04
CA MET A 1 -62.53 4.91 1.60
C MET A 1 -61.23 5.00 0.82
N ALA A 2 -61.13 4.30 -0.32
CA ALA A 2 -59.86 3.95 -0.95
C ALA A 2 -59.16 5.12 -1.65
N SER A 3 -57.82 5.10 -1.63
CA SER A 3 -56.97 5.89 -2.53
C SER A 3 -56.95 5.26 -3.92
N ILE A 4 -56.95 6.09 -4.97
CA ILE A 4 -57.03 5.63 -6.37
C ILE A 4 -55.64 5.28 -6.89
N SER A 5 -55.49 4.04 -7.33
CA SER A 5 -54.33 3.54 -8.07
C SER A 5 -54.29 4.09 -9.50
N ASN A 6 -53.16 4.64 -9.92
CA ASN A 6 -52.83 4.81 -11.35
C ASN A 6 -51.52 4.08 -11.66
N ALA A 7 -51.63 2.96 -12.35
CA ALA A 7 -50.49 2.26 -12.93
C ALA A 7 -50.28 2.74 -14.37
N PHE A 8 -49.06 3.17 -14.70
CA PHE A 8 -48.65 3.39 -16.08
C PHE A 8 -47.78 2.22 -16.54
N SER A 9 -48.30 1.43 -17.46
CA SER A 9 -47.50 0.49 -18.25
C SER A 9 -47.11 1.15 -19.57
N LEU A 10 -45.86 0.97 -20.01
CA LEU A 10 -45.45 1.25 -21.37
C LEU A 10 -44.67 0.06 -21.92
N SER A 11 -45.12 -0.39 -23.08
CA SER A 11 -44.70 -1.63 -23.75
C SER A 11 -43.47 -1.42 -24.64
N LEU A 12 -42.57 -2.42 -24.63
CA LEU A 12 -41.54 -2.59 -25.66
C LEU A 12 -42.16 -2.95 -27.02
N PRO A 13 -41.67 -2.40 -28.14
CA PRO A 13 -41.77 -3.04 -29.44
C PRO A 13 -40.52 -3.90 -29.70
N SER A 14 -40.73 -5.15 -30.11
CA SER A 14 -39.69 -6.06 -30.61
C SER A 14 -39.61 -5.99 -32.13
N ASN A 15 -38.41 -6.12 -32.70
CA ASN A 15 -38.25 -6.63 -34.07
C ASN A 15 -36.88 -7.27 -34.29
N ARG A 16 -36.84 -8.26 -35.19
CA ARG A 16 -35.68 -9.16 -35.40
C ARG A 16 -35.19 -9.12 -36.86
N ILE A 17 -33.86 -9.14 -37.00
CA ILE A 17 -33.07 -9.79 -38.07
C ILE A 17 -33.21 -9.27 -39.52
N ALA A 18 -32.09 -8.83 -40.07
CA ALA A 18 -31.66 -9.18 -41.44
C ALA A 18 -30.12 -9.22 -41.51
N ASN A 19 -29.56 -10.18 -42.24
CA ASN A 19 -28.12 -10.31 -42.50
C ASN A 19 -27.67 -9.39 -43.65
N SER A 20 -26.46 -8.86 -43.58
CA SER A 20 -25.65 -8.63 -44.79
C SER A 20 -24.15 -8.62 -44.49
N SER A 21 -23.45 -9.59 -45.06
CA SER A 21 -21.99 -9.64 -45.18
C SER A 21 -21.52 -8.73 -46.33
N SER A 22 -20.45 -7.95 -46.11
CA SER A 22 -19.67 -7.36 -47.20
C SER A 22 -18.24 -6.99 -46.76
N ASP A 23 -17.29 -7.79 -47.25
CA ASP A 23 -15.99 -7.38 -47.79
C ASP A 23 -15.13 -6.35 -47.05
N PHE A 24 -14.12 -6.87 -46.34
CA PHE A 24 -12.85 -6.16 -46.13
C PHE A 24 -11.98 -6.28 -47.39
N ASN A 25 -11.43 -5.16 -47.86
CA ASN A 25 -10.30 -5.15 -48.79
C ASN A 25 -9.30 -4.04 -48.38
N PRO A 26 -7.98 -4.27 -48.46
CA PRO A 26 -6.97 -3.35 -47.95
C PRO A 26 -6.63 -2.25 -48.96
N ILE A 27 -6.34 -1.04 -48.47
CA ILE A 27 -5.81 0.04 -49.31
C ILE A 27 -4.29 -0.10 -49.40
N THR A 28 -3.80 -0.49 -50.58
CA THR A 28 -2.42 -0.28 -51.00
C THR A 28 -2.39 0.61 -52.25
N SER A 29 -1.80 1.79 -52.13
CA SER A 29 -1.29 2.54 -53.28
C SER A 29 -0.14 3.44 -52.84
N ALA A 30 1.07 3.09 -53.27
CA ALA A 30 2.23 3.97 -53.15
C ALA A 30 2.16 5.09 -54.22
N LEU A 31 2.86 6.19 -53.98
CA LEU A 31 3.48 6.99 -55.05
C LEU A 31 4.76 7.67 -54.54
N SER A 32 5.68 7.92 -55.48
CA SER A 32 7.13 8.02 -55.28
C SER A 32 7.74 9.41 -55.50
N GLY A 33 8.98 9.59 -55.03
CA GLY A 33 9.85 10.76 -55.22
C GLY A 33 10.19 11.44 -53.88
N LEU A 34 11.35 12.03 -53.59
CA LEU A 34 12.63 12.34 -54.28
C LEU A 34 13.69 12.58 -53.15
N ASP A 35 15.01 12.42 -53.26
CA ASP A 35 15.91 11.94 -54.33
C ASP A 35 17.22 11.38 -53.69
N SER A 36 18.23 10.94 -54.48
CA SER A 36 19.52 10.45 -53.96
C SER A 36 20.53 11.56 -53.60
N GLY A 37 21.18 11.45 -52.42
CA GLY A 37 22.30 12.31 -52.03
C GLY A 37 23.31 11.60 -51.13
N GLU A 38 24.55 11.44 -51.59
CA GLU A 38 25.67 10.87 -50.83
C GLU A 38 26.16 11.83 -49.73
N PHE A 39 26.48 11.33 -48.53
CA PHE A 39 27.37 12.03 -47.60
C PHE A 39 28.22 11.06 -46.75
N SER A 40 29.49 11.42 -46.58
CA SER A 40 30.58 10.57 -46.08
C SER A 40 30.55 10.25 -44.57
N PRO A 41 31.19 9.15 -44.12
CA PRO A 41 31.26 8.80 -42.70
C PRO A 41 32.23 9.71 -41.92
N GLY A 42 31.68 10.74 -41.26
CA GLY A 42 32.42 11.57 -40.32
C GLY A 42 32.71 10.85 -38.99
N ARG A 43 33.98 10.83 -38.57
CA ARG A 43 34.38 10.36 -37.22
C ARG A 43 33.69 11.21 -36.14
N VAL A 44 32.96 10.56 -35.24
CA VAL A 44 32.61 11.13 -33.93
C VAL A 44 33.41 10.40 -32.86
N ALA A 45 34.14 11.16 -32.05
CA ALA A 45 35.04 10.61 -31.03
C ALA A 45 34.27 10.16 -29.79
N VAL A 46 34.62 8.99 -29.27
CA VAL A 46 34.14 8.50 -27.96
C VAL A 46 34.91 9.21 -26.85
N SER A 47 34.25 10.14 -26.16
CA SER A 47 34.74 10.68 -24.89
C SER A 47 34.42 9.69 -23.76
N LYS A 48 35.46 9.20 -23.08
CA LYS A 48 35.29 8.37 -21.86
C LYS A 48 34.79 9.25 -20.72
N PRO A 49 33.78 8.83 -19.94
CA PRO A 49 33.61 9.32 -18.58
C PRO A 49 34.80 8.82 -17.75
N SER A 50 35.48 9.75 -17.07
CA SER A 50 36.50 9.45 -16.07
C SER A 50 35.91 8.66 -14.91
N GLY A 51 36.54 7.55 -14.52
CA GLY A 51 36.07 6.76 -13.40
C GLY A 51 36.23 7.47 -12.06
N ILE A 52 35.16 7.54 -11.28
CA ILE A 52 35.21 7.71 -9.84
C ILE A 52 34.63 6.44 -9.23
N GLY A 53 35.53 5.50 -8.91
CA GLY A 53 35.17 4.22 -8.30
C GLY A 53 34.80 4.37 -6.83
N GLY A 54 33.62 4.90 -6.55
CA GLY A 54 33.04 4.95 -5.21
C GLY A 54 32.55 3.57 -4.77
N ARG A 55 33.45 2.71 -4.27
CA ARG A 55 33.04 1.55 -3.46
C ARG A 55 32.47 2.05 -2.14
N ILE A 56 31.15 2.22 -2.06
CA ILE A 56 30.46 2.33 -0.79
C ILE A 56 30.33 0.89 -0.25
N CYS A 57 31.28 0.50 0.59
CA CYS A 57 31.12 -0.70 1.41
C CYS A 57 30.02 -0.42 2.44
N ALA A 58 28.86 -1.05 2.29
CA ALA A 58 27.91 -1.14 3.38
C ALA A 58 28.52 -2.03 4.47
N ASN A 59 29.15 -1.40 5.48
CA ASN A 59 29.58 -2.13 6.66
C ASN A 59 28.33 -2.55 7.44
N ALA A 60 27.88 -3.78 7.22
CA ALA A 60 26.94 -4.45 8.10
C ALA A 60 27.62 -4.69 9.47
N THR A 61 27.53 -3.70 10.37
CA THR A 61 27.91 -3.87 11.77
C THR A 61 27.10 -5.02 12.36
N PRO A 62 27.74 -6.06 12.93
CA PRO A 62 27.00 -7.13 13.59
C PRO A 62 26.23 -6.52 14.76
N VAL A 63 24.90 -6.57 14.71
CA VAL A 63 24.06 -6.25 15.86
C VAL A 63 24.26 -7.38 16.86
N MET A 64 25.14 -7.16 17.85
CA MET A 64 25.28 -8.06 18.99
C MET A 64 23.94 -8.12 19.74
N ASP A 65 23.51 -9.33 20.11
CA ASP A 65 22.30 -9.54 20.92
C ASP A 65 22.45 -8.76 22.25
N GLN A 66 21.73 -7.63 22.37
CA GLN A 66 21.55 -6.92 23.64
C GLN A 66 20.61 -7.73 24.54
N PRO A 67 20.87 -7.81 25.85
CA PRO A 67 20.03 -8.58 26.77
C PRO A 67 18.63 -7.97 26.87
N VAL A 68 17.62 -8.83 27.05
CA VAL A 68 16.22 -8.41 27.20
C VAL A 68 16.03 -7.71 28.55
N GLY A 69 15.88 -6.38 28.52
CA GLY A 69 15.59 -5.56 29.69
C GLY A 69 14.72 -4.35 29.30
N GLU A 70 13.49 -4.35 29.82
CA GLU A 70 12.45 -3.29 29.78
C GLU A 70 12.04 -2.74 28.39
N LYS A 71 10.73 -2.52 28.18
CA LYS A 71 10.21 -1.76 27.02
C LYS A 71 10.61 -0.28 27.17
N SER A 72 11.85 0.06 26.82
CA SER A 72 12.31 1.45 26.85
C SER A 72 11.61 2.26 25.75
N SER A 73 11.08 3.44 26.12
CA SER A 73 10.52 4.43 25.19
C SER A 73 11.66 5.12 24.40
N GLY A 74 12.32 4.35 23.54
CA GLY A 74 13.39 4.82 22.68
C GLY A 74 12.88 5.72 21.56
N ALA A 75 13.76 6.59 21.03
CA ALA A 75 13.46 7.38 19.85
C ALA A 75 13.11 6.45 18.67
N PRO A 76 12.08 6.76 17.86
CA PRO A 76 11.68 5.92 16.74
C PRO A 76 12.81 5.83 15.71
N THR A 77 12.96 4.65 15.11
CA THR A 77 13.69 4.51 13.86
C THR A 77 12.91 5.23 12.76
N ILE A 78 13.60 5.96 11.90
CA ILE A 78 13.00 6.69 10.78
C ILE A 78 13.54 6.14 9.46
N VAL A 79 12.63 5.79 8.54
CA VAL A 79 12.95 5.55 7.13
C VAL A 79 12.24 6.64 6.32
N GLU A 80 12.99 7.43 5.56
CA GLU A 80 12.43 8.47 4.69
C GLU A 80 12.11 7.89 3.31
N VAL A 81 10.94 8.21 2.77
CA VAL A 81 10.56 7.91 1.38
C VAL A 81 10.79 9.18 0.56
N ASP A 82 11.83 9.23 -0.27
CA ASP A 82 12.15 10.43 -1.05
C ASP A 82 11.29 10.53 -2.32
N LEU A 83 10.43 11.54 -2.37
CA LEU A 83 9.58 11.93 -3.50
C LEU A 83 9.60 13.46 -3.70
N GLY A 84 10.70 14.12 -3.31
CA GLY A 84 10.88 15.57 -3.35
C GLY A 84 9.89 16.32 -2.45
N ASN A 85 9.05 17.18 -3.03
CA ASN A 85 8.04 17.94 -2.28
C ASN A 85 6.92 17.06 -1.65
N ARG A 86 6.96 15.74 -1.87
CA ARG A 86 6.01 14.75 -1.35
C ARG A 86 6.70 13.68 -0.50
N SER A 87 7.96 13.89 -0.10
CA SER A 87 8.67 12.97 0.78
C SER A 87 7.99 12.87 2.14
N TYR A 88 8.01 11.68 2.74
CA TYR A 88 7.40 11.43 4.05
C TYR A 88 8.19 10.43 4.89
N PRO A 89 8.14 10.56 6.23
CA PRO A 89 8.78 9.66 7.16
C PRO A 89 7.90 8.44 7.48
N ILE A 90 8.57 7.30 7.67
CA ILE A 90 8.05 6.09 8.29
C ILE A 90 8.68 5.99 9.68
N TYR A 91 7.89 6.17 10.73
CA TYR A 91 8.30 5.98 12.12
C TYR A 91 8.12 4.52 12.53
N ILE A 92 9.13 3.91 13.14
CA ILE A 92 9.14 2.50 13.53
C ILE A 92 9.66 2.39 14.97
N GLY A 93 8.88 1.78 15.87
CA GLY A 93 9.26 1.56 17.26
C GLY A 93 8.13 0.94 18.09
N SER A 94 8.39 0.76 19.38
CA SER A 94 7.42 0.25 20.37
C SER A 94 6.85 1.42 21.17
N GLY A 95 5.54 1.44 21.42
CA GLY A 95 4.89 2.48 22.22
C GLY A 95 4.90 3.86 21.55
N LEU A 96 4.73 3.89 20.23
CA LEU A 96 4.67 5.14 19.46
C LEU A 96 3.34 5.89 19.64
N PHE A 97 2.26 5.22 20.07
CA PHE A 97 1.02 5.91 20.44
C PHE A 97 1.18 6.81 21.69
N ASP A 98 2.16 6.52 22.54
CA ASP A 98 2.51 7.34 23.70
C ASP A 98 3.38 8.57 23.35
N GLN A 99 3.64 8.82 22.06
CA GLN A 99 4.39 9.95 21.50
C GLN A 99 3.50 10.80 20.56
N PRO A 100 2.55 11.59 21.10
CA PRO A 100 1.54 12.35 20.33
C PRO A 100 2.12 13.22 19.20
N GLU A 101 3.29 13.80 19.42
CA GLU A 101 4.00 14.66 18.48
C GLU A 101 4.38 13.96 17.17
N LEU A 102 4.47 12.61 17.15
CA LEU A 102 4.71 11.85 15.93
C LEU A 102 3.53 11.91 14.96
N LEU A 103 2.29 11.95 15.46
CA LEU A 103 1.08 12.13 14.66
C LEU A 103 0.76 13.62 14.46
N GLN A 104 0.71 14.39 15.54
CA GLN A 104 0.12 15.74 15.52
C GLN A 104 0.86 16.72 14.61
N LYS A 105 2.18 16.59 14.41
CA LYS A 105 2.95 17.42 13.48
C LYS A 105 2.56 17.23 12.00
N HIS A 106 1.88 16.13 11.67
CA HIS A 106 1.39 15.80 10.33
C HIS A 106 -0.12 16.10 10.16
N VAL A 107 -0.77 16.62 11.22
CA VAL A 107 -2.17 17.06 11.19
C VAL A 107 -2.22 18.57 10.92
N HIS A 108 -2.35 18.94 9.64
CA HIS A 108 -2.31 20.34 9.17
C HIS A 108 -3.63 21.12 9.36
N GLY A 109 -4.55 20.64 10.20
CA GLY A 109 -5.89 21.20 10.40
C GLY A 109 -6.50 20.87 11.76
N LYS A 110 -7.80 21.14 11.91
CA LYS A 110 -8.52 21.02 13.21
C LYS A 110 -9.48 19.83 13.31
N LYS A 111 -9.66 19.10 12.20
CA LYS A 111 -10.53 17.93 12.13
C LYS A 111 -9.74 16.73 11.64
N VAL A 112 -9.90 15.61 12.30
CA VAL A 112 -9.35 14.31 11.92
C VAL A 112 -10.49 13.30 11.83
N ILE A 113 -10.42 12.37 10.90
CA ILE A 113 -11.32 11.21 10.84
C ILE A 113 -10.51 9.92 10.81
N VAL A 114 -10.71 9.07 11.82
CA VAL A 114 -10.06 7.75 11.90
C VAL A 114 -10.94 6.74 11.18
N VAL A 115 -10.42 6.14 10.12
CA VAL A 115 -11.04 5.04 9.40
C VAL A 115 -10.40 3.74 9.87
N THR A 116 -11.20 2.84 10.41
CA THR A 116 -10.76 1.55 10.96
C THR A 116 -11.83 0.47 10.69
N ASN A 117 -11.61 -0.77 11.15
CA ASN A 117 -12.58 -1.85 11.04
C ASN A 117 -13.13 -2.29 12.42
N THR A 118 -14.15 -3.15 12.41
CA THR A 118 -14.79 -3.72 13.61
C THR A 118 -13.85 -4.50 14.55
N THR A 119 -12.70 -4.97 14.05
CA THR A 119 -11.74 -5.80 14.80
C THR A 119 -10.66 -4.96 15.47
N ILE A 120 -10.17 -3.93 14.78
CA ILE A 120 -9.09 -3.04 15.21
C ILE A 120 -9.62 -1.90 16.10
N ALA A 121 -10.85 -1.43 15.87
CA ALA A 121 -11.46 -0.38 16.67
C ALA A 121 -11.39 -0.63 18.21
N PRO A 122 -11.87 -1.76 18.76
CA PRO A 122 -11.84 -2.00 20.20
C PRO A 122 -10.44 -2.22 20.79
N LEU A 123 -9.40 -2.36 19.96
CA LEU A 123 -8.02 -2.59 20.39
C LEU A 123 -7.21 -1.28 20.45
N TYR A 124 -7.39 -0.41 19.46
CA TYR A 124 -6.47 0.70 19.19
C TYR A 124 -7.12 2.07 18.92
N LEU A 125 -8.45 2.15 18.68
CA LEU A 125 -9.09 3.42 18.32
C LEU A 125 -8.91 4.48 19.41
N ASP A 126 -9.24 4.16 20.66
CA ASP A 126 -9.16 5.11 21.77
C ASP A 126 -7.73 5.60 22.02
N LYS A 127 -6.73 4.73 21.86
CA LYS A 127 -5.30 5.09 21.95
C LYS A 127 -4.90 6.08 20.87
N VAL A 128 -5.36 5.89 19.63
CA VAL A 128 -5.07 6.80 18.52
C VAL A 128 -5.83 8.12 18.67
N VAL A 129 -7.08 8.10 19.17
CA VAL A 129 -7.84 9.31 19.51
C VAL A 129 -7.13 10.11 20.61
N GLU A 130 -6.61 9.43 21.65
CA GLU A 130 -5.78 10.08 22.68
C GLU A 130 -4.51 10.68 22.05
N ALA A 131 -3.73 9.92 21.28
CA ALA A 131 -2.50 10.41 20.65
C ALA A 131 -2.75 11.63 19.73
N LEU A 132 -3.90 11.70 19.06
CA LEU A 132 -4.29 12.84 18.20
C LEU A 132 -4.73 14.10 18.98
N THR A 133 -5.20 13.95 20.23
CA THR A 133 -5.85 15.04 21.00
C THR A 133 -5.13 15.43 22.30
N LYS A 134 -4.26 14.57 22.83
CA LYS A 134 -3.50 14.79 24.07
C LYS A 134 -2.65 16.05 23.95
N GLY A 135 -2.90 17.01 24.84
CA GLY A 135 -2.26 18.33 24.83
C GLY A 135 -2.74 19.29 23.72
N ASN A 136 -3.68 18.88 22.85
CA ASN A 136 -4.08 19.63 21.66
C ASN A 136 -5.60 19.78 21.55
N THR A 137 -6.14 20.75 22.29
CA THR A 137 -7.58 21.07 22.33
C THR A 137 -8.13 21.68 21.04
N ALA A 138 -7.28 21.96 20.03
CA ALA A 138 -7.69 22.49 18.74
C ALA A 138 -8.07 21.39 17.73
N VAL A 139 -7.70 20.12 17.99
CA VAL A 139 -8.03 18.97 17.16
C VAL A 139 -9.31 18.29 17.68
N SER A 140 -10.23 18.05 16.75
CA SER A 140 -11.43 17.23 16.96
C SER A 140 -11.34 15.97 16.11
N VAL A 141 -11.71 14.82 16.69
CA VAL A 141 -11.59 13.51 16.03
C VAL A 141 -12.98 12.89 15.85
N GLU A 142 -13.28 12.53 14.62
CA GLU A 142 -14.41 11.69 14.21
C GLU A 142 -13.89 10.30 13.86
N TYR A 143 -14.76 9.30 13.74
CA TYR A 143 -14.36 7.97 13.28
C TYR A 143 -15.40 7.27 12.41
N VAL A 144 -14.92 6.31 11.61
CA VAL A 144 -15.69 5.37 10.79
C VAL A 144 -15.19 3.97 11.11
N ILE A 145 -16.12 3.09 11.50
CA ILE A 145 -15.85 1.68 11.72
C ILE A 145 -16.47 0.89 10.56
N LEU A 146 -15.61 0.40 9.67
CA LEU A 146 -15.97 -0.43 8.53
C LEU A 146 -16.08 -1.92 8.95
N PRO A 147 -16.85 -2.76 8.24
CA PRO A 147 -16.81 -4.20 8.46
C PRO A 147 -15.44 -4.79 8.05
N ASP A 148 -14.99 -5.84 8.75
CA ASP A 148 -13.66 -6.42 8.54
C ASP A 148 -13.59 -7.50 7.43
N GLY A 149 -12.50 -7.49 6.66
CA GLY A 149 -12.15 -8.47 5.63
C GLY A 149 -12.07 -7.93 4.20
N GLU A 150 -11.19 -8.52 3.38
CA GLU A 150 -10.93 -8.15 1.96
C GLU A 150 -12.20 -8.09 1.09
N LYS A 151 -13.24 -8.88 1.43
CA LYS A 151 -14.52 -8.90 0.74
C LYS A 151 -15.31 -7.58 0.82
N PHE A 152 -14.97 -6.70 1.76
CA PHE A 152 -15.56 -5.36 1.93
C PHE A 152 -14.67 -4.26 1.35
N LYS A 153 -13.60 -4.61 0.64
CA LYS A 153 -12.70 -3.67 -0.02
C LYS A 153 -13.30 -3.21 -1.35
N ASP A 154 -14.48 -2.62 -1.28
CA ASP A 154 -15.35 -2.28 -2.40
C ASP A 154 -15.83 -0.82 -2.34
N MET A 155 -16.52 -0.35 -3.39
CA MET A 155 -17.02 1.02 -3.48
C MET A 155 -18.14 1.28 -2.47
N ASP A 156 -19.05 0.31 -2.26
CA ASP A 156 -20.22 0.48 -1.38
C ASP A 156 -19.81 0.67 0.09
N THR A 157 -18.73 0.01 0.50
CA THR A 157 -18.14 0.17 1.83
C THR A 157 -17.28 1.44 1.90
N LEU A 158 -16.60 1.81 0.82
CA LEU A 158 -15.86 3.08 0.72
C LEU A 158 -16.79 4.30 0.86
N MET A 159 -18.00 4.24 0.30
CA MET A 159 -19.00 5.31 0.38
C MET A 159 -19.30 5.74 1.82
N LYS A 160 -19.30 4.80 2.78
CA LYS A 160 -19.51 5.10 4.22
C LYS A 160 -18.48 6.08 4.78
N VAL A 161 -17.27 6.10 4.24
CA VAL A 161 -16.23 7.06 4.61
C VAL A 161 -16.57 8.46 4.10
N PHE A 162 -17.05 8.57 2.85
CA PHE A 162 -17.48 9.84 2.27
C PHE A 162 -18.74 10.38 2.95
N ASP A 163 -19.74 9.52 3.21
CA ASP A 163 -20.99 9.88 3.87
C ASP A 163 -20.70 10.50 5.25
N LYS A 164 -19.93 9.79 6.10
CA LYS A 164 -19.53 10.30 7.41
C LYS A 164 -18.70 11.59 7.31
N ALA A 165 -17.80 11.70 6.34
CA ALA A 165 -17.00 12.92 6.13
C ALA A 165 -17.88 14.14 5.76
N ILE A 166 -18.92 13.93 4.95
CA ILE A 166 -19.88 14.97 4.55
C ILE A 166 -20.81 15.33 5.71
N GLU A 167 -21.36 14.33 6.43
CA GLU A 167 -22.23 14.51 7.60
C GLU A 167 -21.52 15.30 8.72
N SER A 168 -20.28 14.94 9.05
CA SER A 168 -19.43 15.65 10.02
C SER A 168 -18.87 16.98 9.49
N ARG A 169 -19.27 17.39 8.28
CA ARG A 169 -18.89 18.63 7.59
C ARG A 169 -17.37 18.83 7.59
N LEU A 170 -16.63 17.80 7.17
CA LEU A 170 -15.19 17.88 6.97
C LEU A 170 -14.88 18.81 5.79
N ASP A 171 -13.73 19.48 5.85
CA ASP A 171 -13.23 20.39 4.83
C ASP A 171 -11.85 19.96 4.34
N ARG A 172 -11.31 20.65 3.33
CA ARG A 172 -10.03 20.28 2.67
C ARG A 172 -8.78 20.38 3.58
N ARG A 173 -8.92 20.86 4.82
CA ARG A 173 -7.86 20.86 5.84
C ARG A 173 -7.96 19.66 6.80
N CYS A 174 -8.99 18.83 6.74
CA CYS A 174 -9.03 17.65 7.60
C CYS A 174 -7.94 16.64 7.21
N THR A 175 -7.58 15.76 8.16
CA THR A 175 -6.68 14.64 7.92
C THR A 175 -7.42 13.33 8.12
N PHE A 176 -7.30 12.40 7.17
CA PHE A 176 -7.80 11.04 7.31
C PHE A 176 -6.72 10.18 7.98
N VAL A 177 -7.09 9.27 8.88
CA VAL A 177 -6.14 8.36 9.55
C VAL A 177 -6.57 6.94 9.27
N ALA A 178 -5.75 6.18 8.55
CA ALA A 178 -5.97 4.77 8.29
C ALA A 178 -5.43 3.94 9.46
N LEU A 179 -6.31 3.36 10.27
CA LEU A 179 -5.95 2.53 11.43
C LEU A 179 -6.36 1.07 11.17
N GLY A 180 -5.42 0.23 10.76
CA GLY A 180 -5.69 -1.20 10.52
C GLY A 180 -4.68 -1.88 9.60
N GLY A 181 -5.07 -3.01 9.02
CA GLY A 181 -4.31 -3.70 7.97
C GLY A 181 -4.44 -3.06 6.59
N GLY A 182 -3.84 -3.69 5.57
CA GLY A 182 -3.76 -3.15 4.21
C GLY A 182 -5.10 -2.84 3.55
N VAL A 183 -6.18 -3.57 3.90
CA VAL A 183 -7.56 -3.25 3.47
C VAL A 183 -7.94 -1.82 3.86
N ILE A 184 -7.78 -1.46 5.14
CA ILE A 184 -8.08 -0.13 5.65
C ILE A 184 -7.10 0.91 5.09
N GLY A 185 -5.81 0.56 4.97
CA GLY A 185 -4.79 1.43 4.36
C GLY A 185 -5.15 1.86 2.94
N ASP A 186 -5.51 0.90 2.08
CA ASP A 186 -5.82 1.14 0.67
C ASP A 186 -7.16 1.89 0.51
N MET A 187 -8.19 1.52 1.28
CA MET A 187 -9.49 2.19 1.25
C MET A 187 -9.41 3.63 1.77
N CYS A 188 -8.81 3.84 2.94
CA CYS A 188 -8.69 5.16 3.54
C CYS A 188 -7.81 6.08 2.68
N GLY A 189 -6.71 5.58 2.12
CA GLY A 189 -5.87 6.33 1.19
C GLY A 189 -6.61 6.73 -0.09
N PHE A 190 -7.43 5.84 -0.67
CA PHE A 190 -8.22 6.15 -1.87
C PHE A 190 -9.39 7.09 -1.59
N ALA A 191 -10.01 6.98 -0.41
CA ALA A 191 -11.00 7.94 0.07
C ALA A 191 -10.36 9.33 0.25
N ALA A 192 -9.20 9.43 0.90
CA ALA A 192 -8.49 10.69 1.08
C ALA A 192 -8.09 11.35 -0.25
N ALA A 193 -7.58 10.54 -1.19
CA ALA A 193 -7.26 10.99 -2.55
C ALA A 193 -8.48 11.58 -3.27
N SER A 194 -9.63 10.90 -3.17
CA SER A 194 -10.88 11.28 -3.84
C SER A 194 -11.60 12.46 -3.15
N PHE A 195 -11.48 12.56 -1.83
CA PHE A 195 -12.02 13.66 -1.01
C PHE A 195 -11.11 14.90 -0.96
N LEU A 196 -9.92 14.82 -1.58
CA LEU A 196 -8.94 15.90 -1.75
C LEU A 196 -8.33 16.38 -0.40
N VAL A 197 -7.93 15.44 0.46
CA VAL A 197 -7.46 15.70 1.83
C VAL A 197 -6.24 14.87 2.20
N ASN A 198 -5.42 15.39 3.10
CA ASN A 198 -4.24 14.70 3.64
C ASN A 198 -4.64 13.40 4.36
N PHE A 199 -3.73 12.42 4.40
CA PHE A 199 -3.91 11.23 5.24
C PHE A 199 -2.63 10.73 5.90
N ILE A 200 -2.80 9.92 6.95
CA ILE A 200 -1.74 9.25 7.72
C ILE A 200 -2.03 7.75 7.74
N GLN A 201 -0.99 6.92 7.65
CA GLN A 201 -1.06 5.46 7.79
C GLN A 201 -0.65 5.03 9.21
N ILE A 202 -1.48 4.22 9.87
CA ILE A 202 -1.16 3.50 11.12
C ILE A 202 -1.39 1.99 10.87
N PRO A 203 -0.42 1.30 10.23
CA PRO A 203 -0.56 -0.10 9.86
C PRO A 203 -0.41 -1.04 11.07
N THR A 204 -1.40 -1.90 11.29
CA THR A 204 -1.48 -2.82 12.45
C THR A 204 -1.26 -4.30 12.09
N THR A 205 -0.71 -4.59 10.92
CA THR A 205 -0.37 -5.96 10.46
C THR A 205 1.01 -5.96 9.85
N VAL A 206 1.75 -7.08 9.94
CA VAL A 206 3.09 -7.17 9.32
C VAL A 206 3.02 -6.85 7.82
N MET A 207 2.07 -7.45 7.09
CA MET A 207 1.77 -7.16 5.67
C MET A 207 1.67 -5.65 5.38
N ALA A 208 0.92 -4.91 6.21
CA ALA A 208 0.75 -3.49 6.02
C ALA A 208 2.01 -2.69 6.39
N GLN A 209 2.70 -3.08 7.46
CA GLN A 209 3.92 -2.44 7.97
C GLN A 209 5.12 -2.60 7.03
N VAL A 210 5.23 -3.73 6.33
CA VAL A 210 6.38 -4.06 5.46
C VAL A 210 6.13 -3.76 3.99
N ASP A 211 4.87 -3.70 3.56
CA ASP A 211 4.51 -3.48 2.16
C ASP A 211 3.45 -2.39 2.01
N SER A 212 2.17 -2.65 2.33
CA SER A 212 1.07 -1.85 1.78
C SER A 212 1.03 -0.37 2.24
N SER A 213 1.56 -0.03 3.43
CA SER A 213 1.59 1.37 3.87
C SER A 213 2.60 2.24 3.13
N VAL A 214 3.54 1.65 2.39
CA VAL A 214 4.63 2.34 1.70
C VAL A 214 4.34 2.51 0.20
N GLY A 215 4.64 3.68 -0.34
CA GLY A 215 4.59 3.96 -1.78
C GLY A 215 3.22 4.31 -2.36
N GLY A 216 2.22 4.57 -1.51
CA GLY A 216 1.00 5.30 -1.89
C GLY A 216 0.13 4.68 -2.98
N LYS A 217 0.21 3.36 -3.23
CA LYS A 217 -0.75 2.67 -4.10
C LYS A 217 -2.00 2.40 -3.26
N THR A 218 -3.12 3.02 -3.60
CA THR A 218 -4.37 2.98 -2.83
C THR A 218 -5.51 2.53 -3.73
N GLY A 219 -6.56 1.91 -3.19
CA GLY A 219 -7.70 1.49 -4.01
C GLY A 219 -8.64 0.46 -3.39
N ILE A 220 -9.50 -0.06 -4.25
CA ILE A 220 -10.55 -1.04 -3.97
C ILE A 220 -10.59 -2.10 -5.07
N ASN A 221 -11.24 -3.22 -4.75
CA ASN A 221 -11.50 -4.32 -5.65
C ASN A 221 -12.74 -4.06 -6.50
N HIS A 222 -12.78 -4.69 -7.67
CA HIS A 222 -13.97 -4.85 -8.49
C HIS A 222 -14.32 -6.34 -8.52
N PRO A 223 -15.58 -6.77 -8.71
CA PRO A 223 -15.93 -8.19 -8.82
C PRO A 223 -15.20 -8.98 -9.93
N LEU A 224 -14.53 -8.28 -10.87
CA LEU A 224 -13.72 -8.86 -11.93
C LEU A 224 -12.20 -8.82 -11.66
N GLY A 225 -11.74 -8.27 -10.53
CA GLY A 225 -10.31 -8.27 -10.18
C GLY A 225 -9.91 -7.36 -9.02
N LYS A 226 -8.80 -7.75 -8.39
CA LYS A 226 -8.22 -7.09 -7.22
C LYS A 226 -7.54 -5.77 -7.58
N ASN A 227 -7.71 -4.74 -6.74
CA ASN A 227 -7.04 -3.43 -6.83
C ASN A 227 -7.15 -2.70 -8.21
N LEU A 228 -8.23 -2.94 -8.97
CA LEU A 228 -8.41 -2.35 -10.31
C LEU A 228 -8.87 -0.88 -10.32
N ILE A 229 -9.37 -0.37 -9.20
CA ILE A 229 -9.88 1.00 -9.06
C ILE A 229 -9.14 1.66 -7.90
N GLY A 230 -8.45 2.78 -8.13
CA GLY A 230 -7.58 3.35 -7.12
C GLY A 230 -6.83 4.62 -7.56
N ALA A 231 -5.88 5.04 -6.73
CA ALA A 231 -5.04 6.21 -6.96
C ALA A 231 -3.62 6.02 -6.41
N PHE A 232 -2.64 6.69 -7.03
CA PHE A 232 -1.32 6.91 -6.43
C PHE A 232 -1.39 8.17 -5.54
N TYR A 233 -1.46 7.98 -4.22
CA TYR A 233 -1.61 9.03 -3.23
C TYR A 233 -0.76 8.74 -1.99
N GLN A 234 0.17 9.65 -1.66
CA GLN A 234 1.16 9.45 -0.60
C GLN A 234 0.64 9.98 0.75
N PRO A 235 0.90 9.28 1.87
CA PRO A 235 0.56 9.77 3.20
C PRO A 235 1.48 10.92 3.63
N GLN A 236 1.07 11.66 4.68
CA GLN A 236 1.93 12.63 5.37
C GLN A 236 3.00 11.94 6.22
N CYS A 237 2.66 10.78 6.80
CA CYS A 237 3.59 9.87 7.44
C CYS A 237 3.00 8.46 7.54
N VAL A 238 3.87 7.50 7.86
CA VAL A 238 3.49 6.18 8.34
C VAL A 238 3.96 6.05 9.80
N LEU A 239 3.11 5.59 10.71
CA LEU A 239 3.47 5.34 12.10
C LEU A 239 3.28 3.85 12.43
N ILE A 240 4.40 3.15 12.56
CA ILE A 240 4.48 1.71 12.85
C ILE A 240 4.80 1.53 14.34
N ASP A 241 3.76 1.37 15.15
CA ASP A 241 3.90 0.89 16.52
C ASP A 241 3.96 -0.66 16.50
N THR A 242 5.12 -1.22 16.81
CA THR A 242 5.36 -2.67 16.80
C THR A 242 4.48 -3.41 17.82
N ASP A 243 4.02 -2.74 18.87
CA ASP A 243 3.13 -3.33 19.88
C ASP A 243 1.74 -3.66 19.30
N THR A 244 1.39 -3.12 18.13
CA THR A 244 0.18 -3.55 17.40
C THR A 244 0.24 -5.00 16.92
N LEU A 245 1.46 -5.56 16.83
CA LEU A 245 1.66 -6.96 16.47
C LEU A 245 1.39 -7.91 17.64
N ASP A 246 1.34 -7.45 18.89
CA ASP A 246 1.10 -8.31 20.06
C ASP A 246 -0.30 -8.98 20.02
N THR A 247 -1.28 -8.38 19.34
CA THR A 247 -2.63 -8.95 19.15
C THR A 247 -2.88 -9.58 17.78
N LEU A 248 -1.93 -9.49 16.85
CA LEU A 248 -2.11 -9.98 15.47
C LEU A 248 -2.15 -11.52 15.44
N PRO A 249 -3.14 -12.20 14.84
CA PRO A 249 -3.17 -13.67 14.77
C PRO A 249 -1.92 -14.27 14.09
N ASP A 250 -1.48 -15.46 14.51
CA ASP A 250 -0.28 -16.12 13.97
C ASP A 250 -0.34 -16.34 12.44
N ARG A 251 -1.53 -16.62 11.90
CA ARG A 251 -1.77 -16.77 10.45
C ARG A 251 -1.52 -15.46 9.69
N GLU A 252 -1.90 -14.31 10.28
CA GLU A 252 -1.67 -12.98 9.70
C GLU A 252 -0.21 -12.53 9.83
N LEU A 253 0.46 -12.91 10.93
CA LEU A 253 1.91 -12.75 11.08
C LEU A 253 2.64 -13.53 9.96
N ALA A 254 2.34 -14.82 9.80
CA ALA A 254 2.94 -15.66 8.76
C ALA A 254 2.66 -15.15 7.34
N SER A 255 1.43 -14.69 7.07
CA SER A 255 1.05 -14.01 5.82
C SER A 255 1.94 -12.79 5.55
N GLY A 256 2.14 -11.91 6.54
CA GLY A 256 3.01 -10.74 6.37
C GLY A 256 4.48 -11.06 6.14
N LEU A 257 4.99 -12.18 6.68
CA LEU A 257 6.37 -12.62 6.45
C LEU A 257 6.64 -13.04 5.00
N ALA A 258 5.62 -13.37 4.20
CA ALA A 258 5.79 -13.65 2.78
C ALA A 258 6.37 -12.45 2.01
N GLU A 259 5.96 -11.22 2.33
CA GLU A 259 6.50 -10.01 1.70
C GLU A 259 7.91 -9.67 2.21
N VAL A 260 8.21 -9.96 3.47
CA VAL A 260 9.56 -9.86 4.02
C VAL A 260 10.53 -10.74 3.22
N ILE A 261 10.11 -11.98 2.93
CA ILE A 261 10.84 -12.94 2.09
C ILE A 261 10.97 -12.43 0.64
N LYS A 262 9.90 -11.87 0.07
CA LYS A 262 9.89 -11.29 -1.28
C LYS A 262 11.03 -10.29 -1.48
N TYR A 263 11.23 -9.33 -0.56
CA TYR A 263 12.30 -8.33 -0.69
C TYR A 263 13.70 -8.95 -0.75
N GLY A 264 13.93 -9.99 0.08
CA GLY A 264 15.18 -10.73 0.08
C GLY A 264 15.45 -11.40 -1.27
N LEU A 265 14.43 -12.06 -1.83
CA LEU A 265 14.51 -12.77 -3.11
C LEU A 265 14.70 -11.83 -4.33
N ILE A 266 14.01 -10.68 -4.37
CA ILE A 266 14.02 -9.81 -5.56
C ILE A 266 15.24 -8.91 -5.66
N ARG A 267 15.84 -8.50 -4.52
CA ARG A 267 16.91 -7.48 -4.53
C ARG A 267 17.90 -7.46 -3.37
N ASP A 268 17.67 -8.20 -2.29
CA ASP A 268 18.45 -8.06 -1.05
C ASP A 268 18.90 -9.42 -0.47
N ALA A 269 19.90 -10.02 -1.12
CA ALA A 269 20.43 -11.32 -0.74
C ALA A 269 21.03 -11.36 0.68
N GLU A 270 21.57 -10.25 1.19
CA GLU A 270 22.05 -10.16 2.58
C GLU A 270 20.88 -10.18 3.56
N PHE A 271 19.78 -9.46 3.25
CA PHE A 271 18.56 -9.54 4.05
C PHE A 271 17.92 -10.94 3.99
N PHE A 272 17.93 -11.61 2.83
CA PHE A 272 17.47 -13.01 2.73
C PHE A 272 18.28 -13.94 3.65
N GLN A 273 19.62 -13.86 3.62
CA GLN A 273 20.49 -14.62 4.52
C GLN A 273 20.31 -14.27 6.01
N TRP A 274 19.90 -13.05 6.31
CA TRP A 274 19.52 -12.65 7.67
C TRP A 274 18.20 -13.31 8.08
N GLN A 275 17.21 -13.35 7.19
CA GLN A 275 15.91 -13.99 7.46
C GLN A 275 16.04 -15.49 7.71
N GLU A 276 16.84 -16.21 6.91
CA GLU A 276 17.13 -17.63 7.12
C GLU A 276 17.63 -17.93 8.54
N LYS A 277 18.44 -17.02 9.11
CA LYS A 277 19.03 -17.15 10.46
C LYS A 277 18.11 -16.67 11.59
N ASN A 278 17.07 -15.89 11.28
CA ASN A 278 16.23 -15.21 12.29
C ASN A 278 14.73 -15.54 12.16
N MET A 279 14.32 -16.44 11.26
CA MET A 279 12.92 -16.80 11.05
C MET A 279 12.23 -17.29 12.34
N GLU A 280 12.92 -18.10 13.15
CA GLU A 280 12.41 -18.52 14.46
C GLU A 280 12.19 -17.32 15.40
N LYS A 281 13.10 -16.33 15.42
CA LYS A 281 12.94 -15.09 16.19
C LYS A 281 11.75 -14.27 15.68
N LEU A 282 11.50 -14.22 14.36
CA LEU A 282 10.37 -13.51 13.76
C LEU A 282 9.02 -14.16 14.11
N ILE A 283 8.91 -15.48 13.98
CA ILE A 283 7.72 -16.26 14.34
C ILE A 283 7.44 -16.15 15.85
N ALA A 284 8.49 -16.17 16.67
CA ALA A 284 8.40 -15.95 18.13
C ALA A 284 8.20 -14.46 18.53
N ARG A 285 7.90 -13.57 17.57
CA ARG A 285 7.61 -12.14 17.76
C ARG A 285 8.71 -11.39 18.53
N ASN A 286 9.97 -11.77 18.36
CA ASN A 286 11.08 -11.08 18.99
C ASN A 286 11.11 -9.60 18.55
N PRO A 287 11.02 -8.62 19.48
CA PRO A 287 10.85 -7.21 19.12
C PRO A 287 11.98 -6.67 18.23
N ASN A 288 13.23 -7.04 18.52
CA ASN A 288 14.40 -6.60 17.75
C ASN A 288 14.41 -7.18 16.33
N ALA A 289 14.04 -8.47 16.19
CA ALA A 289 13.95 -9.11 14.88
C ALA A 289 12.81 -8.50 14.03
N LEU A 290 11.63 -8.30 14.62
CA LEU A 290 10.50 -7.66 13.93
C LEU A 290 10.83 -6.22 13.53
N ALA A 291 11.37 -5.40 14.44
CA ALA A 291 11.75 -4.02 14.13
C ALA A 291 12.79 -3.93 13.00
N TYR A 292 13.79 -4.82 12.98
CA TYR A 292 14.77 -4.90 11.89
C TYR A 292 14.12 -5.33 10.57
N ALA A 293 13.29 -6.37 10.58
CA ALA A 293 12.62 -6.86 9.37
C ALA A 293 11.67 -5.80 8.77
N ILE A 294 10.94 -5.07 9.61
CA ILE A 294 10.09 -3.95 9.18
C ILE A 294 10.94 -2.83 8.59
N LYS A 295 11.95 -2.35 9.33
CA LYS A 295 12.89 -1.31 8.87
C LYS A 295 13.48 -1.65 7.50
N ARG A 296 14.01 -2.87 7.35
CA ARG A 296 14.70 -3.28 6.13
C ARG A 296 13.75 -3.51 4.95
N SER A 297 12.52 -3.93 5.21
CA SER A 297 11.47 -4.00 4.19
C SER A 297 11.03 -2.60 3.72
N CYS A 298 10.83 -1.68 4.67
CA CYS A 298 10.53 -0.28 4.37
C CYS A 298 11.64 0.39 3.54
N GLU A 299 12.91 0.20 3.89
CA GLU A 299 14.05 0.67 3.09
C GLU A 299 14.01 0.10 1.65
N ASN A 300 13.82 -1.22 1.53
CA ASN A 300 13.77 -1.91 0.25
C ASN A 300 12.64 -1.38 -0.66
N LYS A 301 11.47 -1.09 -0.10
CA LYS A 301 10.34 -0.54 -0.87
C LYS A 301 10.45 0.96 -1.10
N ALA A 302 10.93 1.74 -0.13
CA ALA A 302 11.12 3.17 -0.25
C ALA A 302 12.05 3.51 -1.43
N GLU A 303 13.19 2.83 -1.53
CA GLU A 303 14.15 3.03 -2.63
C GLU A 303 13.52 2.74 -4.01
N VAL A 304 12.79 1.62 -4.15
CA VAL A 304 12.09 1.28 -5.40
C VAL A 304 11.01 2.31 -5.75
N VAL A 305 10.29 2.82 -4.75
CA VAL A 305 9.27 3.86 -4.91
C VAL A 305 9.87 5.21 -5.30
N SER A 306 11.03 5.58 -4.74
CA SER A 306 11.74 6.80 -5.09
C SER A 306 12.24 6.79 -6.54
N PHE A 307 12.62 5.62 -7.08
CA PHE A 307 12.99 5.47 -8.48
C PHE A 307 11.79 5.32 -9.44
N ASP A 308 10.69 4.70 -9.02
CA ASP A 308 9.53 4.40 -9.88
C ASP A 308 8.19 4.48 -9.14
N GLU A 309 7.80 5.70 -8.73
CA GLU A 309 6.58 5.95 -7.94
C GLU A 309 5.33 5.37 -8.62
N LYS A 310 5.24 5.42 -9.95
CA LYS A 310 4.01 5.12 -10.70
C LYS A 310 4.04 3.79 -11.46
N GLU A 311 4.96 2.90 -11.10
CA GLU A 311 5.00 1.51 -11.62
C GLU A 311 5.14 1.43 -13.15
N SER A 312 6.08 2.23 -13.66
CA SER A 312 6.45 2.32 -15.07
C SER A 312 7.51 1.30 -15.51
N GLY A 313 8.22 0.67 -14.57
CA GLY A 313 9.23 -0.35 -14.85
C GLY A 313 9.74 -1.04 -13.58
N LEU A 314 10.69 -0.40 -12.88
CA LEU A 314 11.41 -1.02 -11.75
C LEU A 314 10.46 -1.52 -10.64
N ARG A 315 9.40 -0.78 -10.34
CA ARG A 315 8.46 -1.14 -9.26
C ARG A 315 7.64 -2.40 -9.57
N ALA A 316 7.56 -2.83 -10.84
CA ALA A 316 6.97 -4.11 -11.21
C ALA A 316 7.74 -5.31 -10.64
N THR A 317 9.01 -5.17 -10.24
CA THR A 317 9.77 -6.22 -9.54
C THR A 317 9.17 -6.58 -8.17
N LEU A 318 8.42 -5.67 -7.54
CA LEU A 318 7.69 -5.93 -6.29
C LEU A 318 6.50 -6.88 -6.47
N ASN A 319 6.14 -7.24 -7.71
CA ASN A 319 5.06 -8.17 -8.05
C ASN A 319 5.52 -9.63 -8.17
N LEU A 320 6.71 -10.00 -7.66
CA LEU A 320 7.14 -11.42 -7.60
C LEU A 320 6.05 -12.25 -6.89
N GLY A 321 5.65 -13.37 -7.50
CA GLY A 321 4.57 -14.24 -7.05
C GLY A 321 3.14 -13.66 -7.20
N HIS A 322 2.96 -12.35 -7.35
CA HIS A 322 1.64 -11.70 -7.30
C HIS A 322 0.74 -12.08 -8.47
N THR A 323 1.27 -12.35 -9.67
CA THR A 323 0.47 -12.81 -10.82
C THR A 323 -0.27 -14.11 -10.52
N PHE A 324 0.42 -15.08 -9.90
CA PHE A 324 -0.18 -16.35 -9.46
C PHE A 324 -1.02 -16.15 -8.18
N GLY A 325 -0.54 -15.34 -7.23
CA GLY A 325 -1.26 -15.05 -5.99
C GLY A 325 -2.64 -14.44 -6.23
N HIS A 326 -2.74 -13.41 -7.07
CA HIS A 326 -4.02 -12.79 -7.43
C HIS A 326 -4.97 -13.76 -8.16
N ALA A 327 -4.45 -14.71 -8.94
CA ALA A 327 -5.25 -15.76 -9.56
C ALA A 327 -5.79 -16.76 -8.53
N ILE A 328 -5.00 -17.13 -7.51
CA ILE A 328 -5.46 -17.95 -6.36
C ILE A 328 -6.54 -17.20 -5.58
N GLU A 329 -6.30 -15.95 -5.19
CA GLU A 329 -7.25 -15.15 -4.41
C GLU A 329 -8.58 -14.93 -5.14
N THR A 330 -8.53 -14.64 -6.43
CA THR A 330 -9.74 -14.40 -7.25
C THR A 330 -10.45 -15.72 -7.59
N GLY A 331 -9.71 -16.81 -7.80
CA GLY A 331 -10.26 -18.13 -8.17
C GLY A 331 -10.87 -18.91 -7.00
N PHE A 332 -10.30 -18.81 -5.79
CA PHE A 332 -10.85 -19.42 -4.58
C PHE A 332 -11.82 -18.50 -3.82
N GLY A 333 -11.77 -17.19 -4.09
CA GLY A 333 -12.60 -16.17 -3.45
C GLY A 333 -11.87 -15.44 -2.31
N TYR A 334 -12.07 -14.12 -2.25
CA TYR A 334 -11.37 -13.24 -1.32
C TYR A 334 -11.59 -13.65 0.15
N GLY A 335 -10.48 -13.83 0.87
CA GLY A 335 -10.47 -14.23 2.29
C GLY A 335 -10.46 -15.73 2.57
N GLN A 336 -10.48 -16.61 1.56
CA GLN A 336 -10.21 -18.05 1.77
C GLN A 336 -8.73 -18.28 2.08
N TRP A 337 -7.88 -17.77 1.18
CA TRP A 337 -6.44 -17.60 1.39
C TRP A 337 -6.17 -16.15 1.79
N LEU A 338 -5.21 -15.96 2.68
CA LEU A 338 -4.65 -14.64 2.94
C LEU A 338 -3.72 -14.25 1.79
N HIS A 339 -3.57 -12.95 1.54
CA HIS A 339 -2.75 -12.44 0.44
C HIS A 339 -1.32 -13.00 0.47
N GLY A 340 -0.67 -13.01 1.63
CA GLY A 340 0.69 -13.54 1.78
C GLY A 340 0.81 -15.04 1.57
N GLU A 341 -0.23 -15.83 1.87
CA GLU A 341 -0.25 -17.27 1.57
C GLU A 341 -0.29 -17.51 0.05
N ALA A 342 -1.11 -16.72 -0.66
CA ALA A 342 -1.22 -16.77 -2.10
C ALA A 342 0.05 -16.24 -2.80
N VAL A 343 0.67 -15.17 -2.29
CA VAL A 343 1.96 -14.66 -2.77
C VAL A 343 3.07 -15.68 -2.53
N ALA A 344 3.14 -16.33 -1.36
CA ALA A 344 4.14 -17.36 -1.07
C ALA A 344 4.04 -18.55 -2.05
N ALA A 345 2.83 -19.07 -2.30
CA ALA A 345 2.60 -20.10 -3.32
C ALA A 345 2.99 -19.60 -4.73
N GLY A 346 2.70 -18.33 -5.04
CA GLY A 346 3.09 -17.71 -6.30
C GLY A 346 4.60 -17.55 -6.48
N MET A 347 5.34 -17.20 -5.43
CA MET A 347 6.80 -17.07 -5.47
C MET A 347 7.48 -18.41 -5.81
N VAL A 348 7.00 -19.51 -5.22
CA VAL A 348 7.46 -20.88 -5.58
C VAL A 348 7.10 -21.20 -7.03
N SER A 349 5.89 -20.83 -7.48
CA SER A 349 5.44 -21.07 -8.85
C SER A 349 6.29 -20.35 -9.91
N CYS A 350 6.85 -19.18 -9.58
CA CYS A 350 7.76 -18.43 -10.45
C CYS A 350 9.09 -19.15 -10.74
N HIS A 351 9.47 -20.20 -9.98
CA HIS A 351 10.70 -20.97 -10.23
C HIS A 351 10.54 -22.06 -11.31
N GLY A 352 9.31 -22.35 -11.75
CA GLY A 352 8.97 -23.49 -12.62
C GLY A 352 8.62 -23.14 -14.07
N CYS A 353 8.93 -21.93 -14.56
CA CYS A 353 8.64 -21.45 -15.92
C CYS A 353 9.90 -21.04 -16.66
#